data_AF-A0A0Q6GB47-F1
#
_entry.id   AF-A0A0Q6GB47-F1
#
_cell.length_a   1.000
_cell.length_b   1.000
_cell.length_c   1.000
_cell.angle_alpha   90.00
_cell.angle_beta   90.00
_cell.angle_gamma   90.00
#
_symmetry.space_group_name_H-M   'P 1'
#
loop_
_entity.id
_entity.type
_entity.pdbx_description
1 polymer ?
#
loop_
_entity_poly.entity_id
_entity_poly.type
_entity_poly.pdbx_seq_one_letter_code
_entity_poly.pdbx_strand_id
1 'polypeptide(L)' 'MATYLARITVHDELDLESILGMADALGAVGTPGVTETATVFEVPGEAPDAGVATVAAAQHAADVLDGFEYEVLVLEIY' A
#
# COMPACT_ATOMS: atom_id res chain seq x y z
N MET A 1 8.40 3.98 -18.82
CA MET A 1 8.33 4.28 -17.38
C MET A 1 8.49 2.96 -16.66
N ALA A 2 9.23 2.94 -15.56
CA ALA A 2 9.34 1.73 -14.75
C ALA A 2 8.05 1.61 -13.94
N THR A 3 7.47 0.41 -13.95
CA THR A 3 6.31 0.09 -13.13
C THR A 3 6.80 -0.36 -11.77
N TYR A 4 6.15 0.10 -10.71
CA TYR A 4 6.46 -0.28 -9.36
C TYR A 4 5.20 -0.83 -8.67
N LEU A 5 5.40 -1.78 -7.78
CA LEU A 5 4.38 -2.29 -6.88
C LEU A 5 4.75 -1.91 -5.46
N ALA A 6 4.00 -0.99 -4.87
CA ALA A 6 4.10 -0.65 -3.46
C ALA A 6 3.25 -1.64 -2.65
N ARG A 7 3.91 -2.46 -1.86
CA ARG A 7 3.29 -3.35 -0.88
C ARG A 7 3.19 -2.61 0.45
N ILE A 8 1.97 -2.34 0.89
CA ILE A 8 1.68 -1.63 2.14
C ILE A 8 1.12 -2.64 3.14
N THR A 9 1.77 -2.81 4.29
CA THR A 9 1.35 -3.73 5.35
C THR A 9 0.90 -2.94 6.55
N VAL A 10 -0.37 -3.00 6.90
CA VAL A 10 -0.96 -2.31 8.05
C VAL A 10 -1.04 -3.30 9.21
N HIS A 11 -0.40 -3.00 10.33
CA HIS A 11 -0.34 -3.84 11.53
C HIS A 11 -1.49 -3.51 12.48
N ASP A 12 -2.73 -3.67 12.00
CA ASP A 12 -3.94 -3.37 12.76
C ASP A 12 -5.05 -4.40 12.47
N GLU A 13 -5.96 -4.60 13.43
CA GLU A 13 -7.13 -5.46 13.29
C GLU A 13 -8.22 -4.69 12.54
N LEU A 14 -8.25 -4.85 11.21
CA LEU A 14 -9.20 -4.16 10.34
C LEU A 14 -10.36 -5.07 9.95
N ASP A 15 -11.59 -4.57 10.08
CA ASP A 15 -12.77 -5.20 9.50
C ASP A 15 -12.75 -5.15 7.97
N LEU A 16 -13.46 -6.08 7.34
CA LEU A 16 -13.49 -6.21 5.88
C LEU A 16 -13.99 -4.92 5.18
N GLU A 17 -14.91 -4.18 5.79
CA GLU A 17 -15.38 -2.88 5.26
C GLU A 17 -14.25 -1.84 5.27
N SER A 18 -13.47 -1.76 6.35
CA SER A 18 -12.31 -0.87 6.46
C SER A 18 -11.23 -1.26 5.46
N ILE A 19 -10.96 -2.56 5.31
CA ILE A 19 -9.99 -3.09 4.35
C ILE A 19 -10.37 -2.70 2.92
N LEU A 20 -11.63 -2.88 2.54
CA LEU A 20 -12.10 -2.51 1.19
C LEU A 20 -12.04 -1.00 0.96
N GLY A 21 -12.42 -0.19 1.96
CA GLY A 21 -12.31 1.26 1.88
C GLY A 21 -10.87 1.75 1.75
N MET A 22 -9.95 1.15 2.51
CA MET A 22 -8.51 1.43 2.42
C MET A 22 -7.93 0.98 1.08
N ALA A 23 -8.31 -0.21 0.59
CA ALA A 23 -7.86 -0.70 -0.71
C ALA A 23 -8.27 0.27 -1.83
N ASP A 24 -9.51 0.76 -1.82
CA ASP A 24 -10.00 1.73 -2.80
C ASP A 24 -9.26 3.08 -2.68
N ALA A 25 -9.11 3.61 -1.46
CA ALA A 25 -8.40 4.87 -1.22
C ALA A 25 -6.90 4.79 -1.58
N LEU A 26 -6.25 3.66 -1.31
CA LEU A 26 -4.86 3.40 -1.67
C LEU A 26 -4.69 3.15 -3.18
N GLY A 27 -5.76 2.82 -3.90
CA GLY A 27 -5.68 2.35 -5.29
C GLY A 27 -5.04 0.97 -5.38
N ALA A 28 -5.22 0.15 -4.36
CA ALA A 28 -4.70 -1.21 -4.32
C ALA A 28 -5.36 -2.08 -5.40
N VAL A 29 -4.57 -2.93 -6.03
CA VAL A 29 -5.01 -3.91 -7.02
C VAL A 29 -4.96 -5.31 -6.43
N GLY A 30 -5.89 -6.16 -6.88
CA GLY A 30 -6.01 -7.52 -6.39
C GLY A 30 -6.74 -7.61 -5.05
N THR A 31 -6.62 -8.78 -4.41
CA THR A 31 -7.26 -9.04 -3.12
C THR A 31 -6.25 -8.74 -2.01
N PRO A 32 -6.54 -7.83 -1.07
CA PRO A 32 -5.65 -7.55 0.04
C PRO A 32 -5.43 -8.81 0.88
N GLY A 33 -4.17 -9.06 1.24
CA GLY A 33 -3.78 -10.20 2.05
C GLY A 33 -4.08 -9.91 3.51
N VAL A 34 -5.18 -10.44 4.03
CA VAL A 34 -5.58 -10.25 5.43
C VAL A 34 -5.02 -11.39 6.28
N THR A 35 -4.38 -11.04 7.38
CA THR A 35 -3.90 -11.96 8.43
C THR A 35 -4.51 -11.56 9.77
N GLU A 36 -4.33 -12.39 10.81
CA GLU A 36 -4.93 -12.13 12.14
C GLU A 36 -4.48 -10.81 12.78
N THR A 37 -3.32 -10.27 12.40
CA THR A 37 -2.74 -9.07 13.02
C THR A 37 -2.24 -8.03 12.02
N ALA A 38 -2.44 -8.26 10.72
CA ALA A 38 -2.00 -7.33 9.69
C ALA A 38 -2.76 -7.50 8.38
N THR A 39 -2.88 -6.41 7.61
CA THR A 39 -3.46 -6.39 6.27
C THR A 39 -2.46 -5.88 5.26
N VAL A 40 -2.30 -6.61 4.16
CA VAL A 40 -1.36 -6.30 3.08
C VAL A 40 -2.12 -5.79 1.85
N PHE A 41 -1.74 -4.62 1.35
CA PHE A 41 -2.26 -3.99 0.14
C PHE A 41 -1.16 -3.91 -0.93
N GLU A 42 -1.52 -4.14 -2.19
CA GLU A 42 -0.59 -4.03 -3.32
C GLU A 42 -1.04 -2.87 -4.21
N VAL A 43 -0.27 -1.78 -4.25
CA VAL A 43 -0.60 -0.54 -4.96
C VAL A 43 0.35 -0.38 -6.14
N PRO A 44 -0.14 -0.41 -7.40
CA PRO A 44 0.70 -0.16 -8.55
C PRO A 44 0.98 1.35 -8.67
N GLY A 45 2.20 1.70 -9.05
CA GLY A 45 2.61 3.08 -9.27
C GLY A 45 3.58 3.18 -10.44
N GLU A 46 3.57 4.33 -11.11
CA GLU A 46 4.54 4.66 -12.14
C GLU A 46 5.46 5.76 -11.62
N ALA A 47 6.76 5.50 -11.64
CA ALA A 47 7.75 6.46 -11.19
C ALA A 47 8.98 6.46 -12.12
N PRO A 48 9.73 7.57 -12.15
CA PRO A 48 10.98 7.64 -12.90
C PRO A 48 12.09 6.76 -12.31
N ASP A 49 12.05 6.49 -11.00
CA ASP A 49 13.03 5.69 -10.27
C ASP A 49 12.43 5.14 -8.95
N ALA A 50 13.08 4.13 -8.37
CA ALA A 50 12.65 3.47 -7.14
C ALA A 50 12.62 4.40 -5.91
N GLY A 51 13.45 5.44 -5.88
CA GLY A 51 13.47 6.42 -4.80
C GLY A 51 12.19 7.26 -4.82
N VAL A 52 11.83 7.79 -6.00
CA VAL A 52 10.58 8.53 -6.21
C VAL A 52 9.37 7.64 -5.97
N ALA A 53 9.39 6.39 -6.43
CA ALA A 53 8.31 5.44 -6.17
C ALA A 53 8.09 5.22 -4.65
N THR A 54 9.18 5.07 -3.89
CA THR A 54 9.13 4.88 -2.44
C THR A 54 8.57 6.10 -1.73
N VAL A 55 9.04 7.31 -2.08
CA VAL A 55 8.56 8.55 -1.47
C VAL A 55 7.09 8.78 -1.79
N ALA A 56 6.68 8.59 -3.06
CA ALA A 56 5.29 8.76 -3.47
C ALA A 56 4.37 7.75 -2.76
N ALA A 57 4.76 6.48 -2.71
CA ALA A 57 4.01 5.45 -2.00
C ALA A 57 3.91 5.73 -0.50
N ALA A 58 5.01 6.16 0.14
CA ALA A 58 5.02 6.50 1.56
C ALA A 58 4.15 7.72 1.88
N GLN A 59 4.17 8.74 1.03
CA GLN A 59 3.32 9.94 1.17
C GLN A 59 1.84 9.60 1.00
N HIS A 60 1.50 8.81 -0.03
CA HIS A 60 0.13 8.36 -0.27
C HIS A 60 -0.39 7.48 0.87
N ALA A 61 0.44 6.53 1.33
CA ALA A 61 0.12 5.70 2.48
C ALA A 61 -0.07 6.55 3.76
N ALA A 62 0.76 7.57 3.99
CA ALA A 62 0.61 8.46 5.15
C ALA A 62 -0.69 9.27 5.13
N ASP A 63 -1.14 9.69 3.95
CA ASP A 63 -2.39 10.44 3.80
C ASP A 63 -3.62 9.56 4.09
N VAL A 64 -3.58 8.30 3.65
CA VAL A 64 -4.70 7.35 3.81
C VAL A 64 -4.70 6.64 5.16
N LEU A 65 -3.52 6.29 5.67
CA LEU A 65 -3.31 5.48 6.88
C LEU A 65 -2.88 6.32 8.09
N ASP A 66 -3.22 7.61 8.10
CA ASP A 66 -2.93 8.49 9.24
C ASP A 66 -3.47 7.88 10.55
N GLY A 67 -2.57 7.71 11.52
CA GLY A 67 -2.88 7.10 12.82
C GLY A 67 -2.76 5.57 12.90
N PHE A 68 -2.45 4.87 11.81
CA PHE A 68 -2.18 3.44 11.81
C PHE A 68 -0.67 3.12 11.80
N GLU A 69 -0.29 1.96 12.33
CA GLU A 69 1.06 1.43 12.16
C GLU A 69 1.15 0.66 10.84
N TYR A 70 2.01 1.10 9.92
CA TYR A 70 2.15 0.47 8.62
C TYR A 70 3.58 0.47 8.10
N GLU A 71 3.88 -0.49 7.23
CA GLU A 71 5.14 -0.64 6.50
C GLU A 71 4.90 -0.49 5.00
N VAL A 72 5.78 0.22 4.29
CA VAL A 72 5.71 0.41 2.83
C VAL A 72 6.97 -0.18 2.19
N LEU A 73 6.77 -1.14 1.29
CA LEU A 73 7.83 -1.81 0.55
C LEU A 73 7.58 -1.70 -0.95
N VAL A 74 8.46 -1.01 -1.68
CA VAL A 74 8.31 -0.83 -3.13
C VAL A 74 9.18 -1.83 -3.89
N LEU A 75 8.56 -2.54 -4.82
CA LEU A 75 9.17 -3.51 -5.72
C LEU A 75 9.12 -3.00 -7.15
N GLU A 76 10.25 -2.98 -7.85
CA GLU A 76 10.26 -2.72 -9.30
C GLU A 76 9.71 -3.94 -10.04
N ILE A 77 8.69 -3.73 -10.88
CA ILE A 77 8.10 -4.76 -11.74
C ILE A 77 8.45 -4.44 -13.20
N TYR A 78 9.16 -5.39 -13.84
CA TYR A 78 9.67 -5.32 -15.21
C TYR A 78 8.59 -5.49 -16.29
#